data_AF-A0A959XNN4-F1
#
_entry.id   AF-A0A959XNN4-F1
#
_cell.length_a   1.000
_cell.length_b   1.000
_cell.length_c   1.000
_cell.angle_alpha   90.00
_cell.angle_beta   90.00
_cell.angle_gamma   90.00
#
_symmetry.space_group_name_H-M   'P 1'
#
loop_
_entity.id
_entity.type
_entity.pdbx_description
1 polymer ?
#
loop_
_entity_poly.entity_id
_entity_poly.type
_entity_poly.pdbx_seq_one_letter_code
_entity_poly.pdbx_strand_id
1 'polypeptide(L)'
;MTSALDHKRGLILFGIITLGALGYSGHSFLRQADLEAAAALERGNVSKALAGQRNAAERLHTTALLLGDANARNMEARAHIGAMEARLQEAEERARALAGRAQESSARSRELTDLRTVTRELRDELEHALDAEGRLRAEIELARAERDALAHRLELQEAGAMMVNNAEVDALMGRRRKLTVKARRTREVHMAFDLPVAMAGGVNYRIFAPDGTECPGVEPVVAHTSIPANATASAGLSGMPSATERVDLRFKTGDRLRPGSYRIEVRSGKDELQTIRLNLR
;
A
#
# COMPACT_ATOMS: atom_id res chain seq x y z
N MET A 1 -93.68 155.77 52.79
CA MET A 1 -93.49 155.22 54.14
C MET A 1 -92.99 153.78 54.00
N THR A 2 -91.77 153.49 54.52
CA THR A 2 -91.25 152.21 55.11
C THR A 2 -91.42 150.90 54.29
N SER A 3 -90.47 149.99 54.04
CA SER A 3 -89.22 149.51 54.70
C SER A 3 -88.56 148.52 53.69
N ALA A 4 -87.33 148.71 53.19
CA ALA A 4 -86.05 148.21 53.74
C ALA A 4 -86.06 146.68 53.99
N LEU A 5 -85.48 145.86 53.08
CA LEU A 5 -84.07 145.43 52.94
C LEU A 5 -83.84 144.02 53.57
N ASP A 6 -82.94 143.24 52.96
CA ASP A 6 -82.44 141.90 53.35
C ASP A 6 -83.29 140.66 52.95
N HIS A 7 -82.77 139.60 52.31
CA HIS A 7 -81.39 139.17 52.13
C HIS A 7 -81.27 138.19 50.93
N LYS A 8 -80.78 138.72 49.80
CA LYS A 8 -80.49 138.04 48.52
C LYS A 8 -79.20 137.18 48.56
N ARG A 9 -79.00 136.32 49.58
CA ARG A 9 -77.71 135.61 49.79
C ARG A 9 -77.78 134.08 49.93
N GLY A 10 -78.97 133.47 49.86
CA GLY A 10 -79.13 132.01 50.02
C GLY A 10 -79.01 131.15 48.76
N LEU A 11 -79.11 131.72 47.55
CA LEU A 11 -79.30 130.93 46.33
C LEU A 11 -78.02 130.59 45.53
N ILE A 12 -76.86 131.14 45.90
CA ILE A 12 -75.60 130.95 45.14
C ILE A 12 -74.70 129.85 45.77
N LEU A 13 -74.91 129.48 47.04
CA LEU A 13 -74.11 128.43 47.69
C LEU A 13 -74.54 126.99 47.33
N PHE A 14 -75.75 126.76 46.82
CA PHE A 14 -76.24 125.41 46.49
C PHE A 14 -75.75 124.88 45.13
N GLY A 15 -75.31 125.77 44.22
CA GLY A 15 -74.77 125.38 42.90
C GLY A 15 -73.30 124.94 42.90
N ILE A 16 -72.51 125.39 43.88
CA ILE A 16 -71.06 125.08 43.95
C ILE A 16 -70.82 123.73 44.65
N ILE A 17 -71.66 123.34 45.61
CA ILE A 17 -71.55 122.06 46.33
C ILE A 17 -72.05 120.89 45.47
N THR A 18 -72.96 121.13 44.51
CA THR A 18 -73.41 120.10 43.55
C THR A 18 -72.41 119.85 42.41
N LEU A 19 -71.64 120.85 41.96
CA LEU A 19 -70.57 120.64 40.97
C LEU A 19 -69.33 119.93 41.56
N GLY A 20 -69.00 120.17 42.84
CA GLY A 20 -67.91 119.47 43.53
C GLY A 20 -68.20 117.97 43.73
N ALA A 21 -69.45 117.61 44.00
CA ALA A 21 -69.88 116.20 44.13
C ALA A 21 -69.91 115.45 42.78
N LEU A 22 -70.21 116.14 41.67
CA LEU A 22 -70.13 115.59 40.31
C LEU A 22 -68.69 115.49 39.78
N GLY A 23 -67.80 116.42 40.16
CA GLY A 23 -66.38 116.35 39.83
C GLY A 23 -65.62 115.26 40.60
N TYR A 24 -65.94 115.05 41.88
CA TYR A 24 -65.31 113.99 42.68
C TYR A 24 -65.83 112.60 42.31
N SER A 25 -67.11 112.47 41.98
CA SER A 25 -67.68 111.22 41.44
C SER A 25 -67.17 110.91 40.03
N GLY A 26 -66.97 111.92 39.17
CA GLY A 26 -66.31 111.76 37.87
C GLY A 26 -64.83 111.39 37.97
N HIS A 27 -64.07 112.00 38.89
CA HIS A 27 -62.65 111.66 39.12
C HIS A 27 -62.49 110.31 39.83
N SER A 28 -63.39 109.91 40.73
CA SER A 28 -63.38 108.56 41.31
C SER A 28 -63.79 107.51 40.29
N PHE A 29 -64.73 107.82 39.38
CA PHE A 29 -65.08 106.96 38.25
C PHE A 29 -63.96 106.85 37.23
N LEU A 30 -63.26 107.94 36.90
CA LEU A 30 -62.11 107.93 36.00
C LEU A 30 -60.93 107.17 36.62
N ARG A 31 -60.70 107.32 37.93
CA ARG A 31 -59.67 106.54 38.65
C ARG A 31 -60.07 105.07 38.83
N GLN A 32 -61.35 104.76 39.00
CA GLN A 32 -61.87 103.40 38.93
C GLN A 32 -61.77 102.82 37.52
N ALA A 33 -62.06 103.61 36.49
CA ALA A 33 -61.94 103.19 35.09
C ALA A 33 -60.47 102.96 34.69
N ASP A 34 -59.54 103.81 35.15
CA ASP A 34 -58.10 103.64 34.93
C ASP A 34 -57.53 102.46 35.74
N LEU A 35 -57.99 102.25 36.98
CA LEU A 35 -57.64 101.06 37.78
C LEU A 35 -58.25 99.79 37.18
N GLU A 36 -59.46 99.85 36.63
CA GLU A 36 -60.10 98.74 35.93
C GLU A 36 -59.43 98.47 34.58
N ALA A 37 -58.99 99.49 33.85
CA ALA A 37 -58.23 99.35 32.62
C ALA A 37 -56.82 98.78 32.89
N ALA A 38 -56.14 99.24 33.93
CA ALA A 38 -54.85 98.69 34.37
C ALA A 38 -55.00 97.25 34.87
N ALA A 39 -56.05 96.95 35.66
CA ALA A 39 -56.35 95.59 36.10
C ALA A 39 -56.77 94.69 34.94
N ALA A 40 -57.47 95.21 33.93
CA ALA A 40 -57.81 94.46 32.71
C ALA A 40 -56.56 94.18 31.86
N LEU A 41 -55.61 95.11 31.79
CA LEU A 41 -54.34 94.93 31.10
C LEU A 41 -53.43 93.94 31.82
N GLU A 42 -53.35 93.99 33.16
CA GLU A 42 -52.66 92.98 33.95
C GLU A 42 -53.32 91.60 33.85
N ARG A 43 -54.65 91.51 33.93
CA ARG A 43 -55.38 90.24 33.68
C ARG A 43 -55.13 89.73 32.26
N GLY A 44 -55.06 90.62 31.28
CA GLY A 44 -54.69 90.30 29.90
C GLY A 44 -53.27 89.76 29.79
N ASN A 45 -52.29 90.41 30.42
CA ASN A 45 -50.89 89.97 30.42
C ASN A 45 -50.69 88.66 31.20
N VAL A 46 -51.36 88.49 32.34
CA VAL A 46 -51.38 87.23 33.11
C VAL A 46 -52.05 86.12 32.29
N SER A 47 -53.16 86.39 31.60
CA SER A 47 -53.80 85.40 30.72
C SER A 47 -52.89 84.98 29.56
N LYS A 48 -52.15 85.93 28.96
CA LYS A 48 -51.14 85.66 27.92
C LYS A 48 -49.96 84.87 28.46
N ALA A 49 -49.47 85.19 29.66
CA ALA A 49 -48.41 84.45 30.33
C ALA A 49 -48.86 83.01 30.66
N LEU A 50 -50.08 82.84 31.18
CA LEU A 50 -50.67 81.52 31.46
C LEU A 50 -50.92 80.71 30.18
N ALA A 51 -51.39 81.34 29.10
CA ALA A 51 -51.53 80.69 27.80
C ALA A 51 -50.17 80.28 27.22
N GLY A 52 -49.15 81.14 27.33
CA GLY A 52 -47.77 80.83 26.96
C GLY A 52 -47.19 79.68 27.78
N GLN A 53 -47.44 79.65 29.08
CA GLN A 53 -47.01 78.58 29.99
C GLN A 53 -47.71 77.26 29.68
N ARG A 54 -49.01 77.26 29.36
CA ARG A 54 -49.75 76.07 28.90
C ARG A 54 -49.20 75.53 27.59
N ASN A 55 -49.00 76.39 26.59
CA ASN A 55 -48.43 75.99 25.31
C ASN A 55 -47.00 75.43 25.45
N ALA A 56 -46.20 76.02 26.34
CA ALA A 56 -44.86 75.50 26.66
C ALA A 56 -44.93 74.14 27.35
N ALA A 57 -45.85 73.95 28.29
CA ALA A 57 -46.07 72.67 28.97
C ALA A 57 -46.55 71.57 28.00
N GLU A 58 -47.45 71.88 27.07
CA GLU A 58 -47.90 70.95 26.02
C GLU A 58 -46.76 70.56 25.08
N ARG A 59 -45.93 71.53 24.66
CA ARG A 59 -44.73 71.25 23.86
C ARG A 59 -43.74 70.35 24.62
N LEU A 60 -43.50 70.64 25.90
CA LEU A 60 -42.63 69.79 26.72
C LEU A 60 -43.19 68.37 26.83
N HIS A 61 -44.50 68.23 27.05
CA HIS A 61 -45.16 66.92 27.12
C HIS A 61 -45.04 66.14 25.80
N THR A 62 -45.34 66.77 24.67
CA THR A 62 -45.19 66.13 23.34
C THR A 62 -43.74 65.75 23.04
N THR A 63 -42.77 66.62 23.37
CA THR A 63 -41.34 66.28 23.19
C THR A 63 -40.89 65.14 24.10
N ALA A 64 -41.42 65.05 25.32
CA ALA A 64 -41.12 63.94 26.24
C ALA A 64 -41.67 62.61 25.72
N LEU A 65 -42.88 62.60 25.14
CA LEU A 65 -43.46 61.42 24.51
C LEU A 65 -42.63 60.96 23.30
N LEU A 66 -42.28 61.89 22.40
CA LEU A 66 -41.44 61.58 21.24
C LEU A 66 -40.05 61.05 21.64
N LEU A 67 -39.47 61.62 22.70
CA LEU A 67 -38.20 61.13 23.25
C LEU A 67 -38.35 59.73 23.85
N GLY A 68 -39.46 59.45 24.52
CA GLY A 68 -39.82 58.13 25.01
C GLY A 68 -39.91 57.10 23.88
N ASP A 69 -40.66 57.41 22.83
CA ASP A 69 -40.81 56.55 21.64
C ASP A 69 -39.47 56.33 20.92
N ALA A 70 -38.67 57.38 20.76
CA ALA A 70 -37.34 57.27 20.16
C ALA A 70 -36.40 56.39 21.01
N ASN A 71 -36.47 56.50 22.34
CA ASN A 71 -35.71 55.63 23.24
C ASN A 71 -36.16 54.18 23.16
N ALA A 72 -37.48 53.92 23.10
CA ALA A 72 -38.00 52.57 22.92
C ALA A 72 -37.52 51.94 21.60
N ARG A 73 -37.63 52.66 20.49
CA ARG A 73 -37.12 52.22 19.18
C ARG A 73 -35.61 52.01 19.18
N ASN A 74 -34.86 52.86 19.86
CA ASN A 74 -33.41 52.68 20.01
C ASN A 74 -33.06 51.43 20.82
N MET A 75 -33.83 51.10 21.87
CA MET A 75 -33.63 49.87 22.62
C MET A 75 -33.97 48.64 21.78
N GLU A 76 -35.06 48.67 21.03
CA GLU A 76 -35.43 47.60 20.10
C GLU A 76 -34.38 47.40 19.01
N ALA A 77 -33.89 48.49 18.41
CA ALA A 77 -32.83 48.44 17.40
C ALA A 77 -31.53 47.86 17.97
N ARG A 78 -31.14 48.26 19.19
CA ARG A 78 -29.96 47.69 19.88
C ARG A 78 -30.14 46.20 20.17
N ALA A 79 -31.32 45.78 20.62
CA ALA A 79 -31.62 44.37 20.84
C ALA A 79 -31.56 43.57 19.53
N HIS A 80 -32.07 44.14 18.43
CA HIS A 80 -32.02 43.50 17.12
C HIS A 80 -30.58 43.39 16.58
N ILE A 81 -29.76 44.44 16.73
CA ILE A 81 -28.34 44.42 16.37
C ILE A 81 -27.61 43.34 17.16
N GLY A 82 -27.80 43.26 18.49
CA GLY A 82 -27.18 42.23 19.31
C GLY A 82 -27.60 40.81 18.91
N ALA A 83 -28.88 40.61 18.54
CA ALA A 83 -29.36 39.33 18.03
C ALA A 83 -28.76 38.96 16.66
N MET A 84 -28.54 39.94 15.78
CA MET A 84 -27.86 39.73 14.49
C MET A 84 -26.37 39.42 14.68
N GLU A 85 -25.68 40.12 15.58
CA GLU A 85 -24.29 39.85 15.93
C GLU A 85 -24.10 38.44 16.48
N ALA A 86 -24.99 38.00 17.39
CA ALA A 86 -24.96 36.63 17.91
C ALA A 86 -25.15 35.58 16.80
N ARG A 87 -26.07 35.82 15.87
CA ARG A 87 -26.28 34.93 14.71
C ARG A 87 -25.09 34.92 13.76
N LEU A 88 -24.45 36.07 13.54
CA LEU A 88 -23.25 36.18 12.71
C LEU A 88 -22.10 35.40 13.35
N GLN A 89 -21.89 35.55 14.66
CA GLN A 89 -20.87 34.80 15.38
C GLN A 89 -21.11 33.28 15.30
N GLU A 90 -22.36 32.83 15.51
CA GLU A 90 -22.71 31.41 15.37
C GLU A 90 -22.47 30.90 13.94
N ALA A 91 -22.81 31.70 12.92
CA ALA A 91 -22.57 31.37 11.52
C ALA A 91 -21.07 31.28 11.20
N GLU A 92 -20.25 32.19 11.73
CA GLU A 92 -18.79 32.17 11.59
C GLU A 92 -18.17 30.94 12.26
N GLU A 93 -18.60 30.59 13.47
CA GLU A 93 -18.14 29.39 14.18
C GLU A 93 -18.48 28.11 13.39
N ARG A 94 -19.70 28.02 12.84
CA ARG A 94 -20.11 26.92 11.96
C ARG A 94 -19.27 26.87 10.68
N ALA A 95 -19.01 28.02 10.05
CA ALA A 95 -18.18 28.09 8.84
C ALA A 95 -16.74 27.63 9.11
N ARG A 96 -16.14 28.03 10.24
CA ARG A 96 -14.81 27.56 10.68
C ARG A 96 -14.80 26.05 10.92
N ALA A 97 -15.81 25.51 11.58
CA ALA A 97 -15.92 24.07 11.81
C ALA A 97 -16.06 23.26 10.51
N LEU A 98 -16.84 23.74 9.55
CA LEU A 98 -16.97 23.11 8.23
C LEU A 98 -15.67 23.19 7.42
N ALA A 99 -14.96 24.31 7.47
CA ALA A 99 -13.65 24.44 6.83
C ALA A 99 -12.63 23.43 7.41
N GLY A 100 -12.61 23.26 8.74
CA GLY A 100 -11.78 22.23 9.39
C GLY A 100 -12.09 20.82 8.91
N ARG A 101 -13.38 20.45 8.85
CA ARG A 101 -13.81 19.14 8.34
C ARG A 101 -13.47 18.92 6.87
N ALA A 102 -13.60 19.96 6.04
CA ALA A 102 -13.21 19.89 4.63
C ALA A 102 -11.70 19.65 4.46
N GLN A 103 -10.88 20.30 5.29
CA GLN A 103 -9.44 20.09 5.31
C GLN A 103 -9.09 18.65 5.74
N GLU A 104 -9.70 18.14 6.80
CA GLU A 104 -9.54 16.74 7.24
C GLU A 104 -9.95 15.74 6.15
N SER A 105 -11.08 15.98 5.49
CA SER A 105 -11.54 15.14 4.38
C SER A 105 -10.56 15.15 3.22
N SER A 106 -9.97 16.31 2.90
CA SER A 106 -8.96 16.41 1.84
C SER A 106 -7.66 15.67 2.22
N ALA A 107 -7.25 15.72 3.49
CA ALA A 107 -6.08 15.00 3.99
C ALA A 107 -6.29 13.48 3.92
N ARG A 108 -7.44 12.98 4.39
CA ARG A 108 -7.80 11.55 4.29
C ARG A 108 -7.91 11.08 2.84
N SER A 109 -8.41 11.94 1.93
CA SER A 109 -8.46 11.61 0.52
C SER A 109 -7.06 11.42 -0.09
N ARG A 110 -6.07 12.22 0.33
CA ARG A 110 -4.67 12.07 -0.10
C ARG A 110 -4.05 10.80 0.47
N GLU A 111 -4.28 10.53 1.75
CA GLU A 111 -3.81 9.29 2.39
C GLU A 111 -4.37 8.05 1.70
N LEU A 112 -5.66 8.06 1.29
CA LEU A 112 -6.25 6.97 0.52
C LEU A 112 -5.64 6.80 -0.87
N THR A 113 -5.27 7.89 -1.56
CA THR A 113 -4.59 7.79 -2.85
C THR A 113 -3.17 7.27 -2.70
N ASP A 114 -2.47 7.66 -1.64
CA ASP A 114 -1.11 7.21 -1.34
C ASP A 114 -1.12 5.71 -0.98
N LEU A 115 -2.05 5.29 -0.10
CA LEU A 115 -2.23 3.87 0.25
C LEU A 115 -2.59 3.00 -0.97
N ARG A 116 -3.41 3.51 -1.90
CA ARG A 116 -3.71 2.79 -3.15
C ARG A 116 -2.49 2.66 -4.04
N THR A 117 -1.64 3.68 -4.08
CA THR A 117 -0.40 3.67 -4.86
C THR A 117 0.57 2.62 -4.30
N VAL A 118 0.80 2.64 -2.98
CA VAL A 118 1.62 1.65 -2.28
C VAL A 118 1.07 0.23 -2.44
N THR A 119 -0.25 0.05 -2.34
CA THR A 119 -0.89 -1.27 -2.53
C THR A 119 -0.65 -1.82 -3.95
N ARG A 120 -0.65 -0.94 -4.96
CA ARG A 120 -0.35 -1.33 -6.34
C ARG A 120 1.12 -1.68 -6.49
N GLU A 121 2.04 -0.85 -5.98
CA GLU A 121 3.48 -1.12 -6.02
C GLU A 121 3.82 -2.46 -5.35
N LEU A 122 3.26 -2.75 -4.18
CA LEU A 122 3.46 -4.04 -3.50
C LEU A 122 2.89 -5.23 -4.27
N ARG A 123 1.82 -5.04 -5.06
CA ARG A 123 1.29 -6.10 -5.92
C ARG A 123 2.21 -6.37 -7.10
N ASP A 124 2.72 -5.31 -7.73
CA ASP A 124 3.66 -5.42 -8.83
C ASP A 124 4.98 -6.08 -8.36
N GLU A 125 5.47 -5.72 -7.16
CA GLU A 125 6.63 -6.38 -6.54
C GLU A 125 6.37 -7.87 -6.24
N LEU A 126 5.18 -8.21 -5.75
CA LEU A 126 4.81 -9.61 -5.50
C LEU A 126 4.75 -10.42 -6.79
N GLU A 127 4.17 -9.87 -7.85
CA GLU A 127 4.13 -10.52 -9.17
C GLU A 127 5.54 -10.75 -9.72
N HIS A 128 6.41 -9.75 -9.65
CA HIS A 128 7.82 -9.89 -10.04
C HIS A 128 8.58 -10.94 -9.21
N ALA A 129 8.31 -11.03 -7.91
CA ALA A 129 8.91 -12.03 -7.04
C ALA A 129 8.44 -13.45 -7.41
N LEU A 130 7.15 -13.64 -7.71
CA LEU A 130 6.60 -14.93 -8.15
C LEU A 130 7.18 -15.37 -9.50
N ASP A 131 7.35 -14.45 -10.44
CA ASP A 131 7.99 -14.72 -11.74
C ASP A 131 9.47 -15.09 -11.58
N ALA A 132 10.18 -14.43 -10.66
CA ALA A 132 11.57 -14.78 -10.33
C ALA A 132 11.66 -16.17 -9.68
N GLU A 133 10.77 -16.48 -8.74
CA GLU A 133 10.68 -17.80 -8.11
C GLU A 133 10.41 -18.90 -9.14
N GLY A 134 9.48 -18.67 -10.07
CA GLY A 134 9.17 -19.59 -11.17
C GLY A 134 10.38 -19.88 -12.06
N ARG A 135 11.13 -18.84 -12.45
CA ARG A 135 12.36 -18.98 -13.23
C ARG A 135 13.45 -19.76 -12.48
N LEU A 136 13.71 -19.41 -11.22
CA LEU A 136 14.72 -20.08 -10.41
C LEU A 136 14.38 -21.56 -10.18
N ARG A 137 13.11 -21.90 -9.99
CA ARG A 137 12.68 -23.31 -9.92
C ARG A 137 12.97 -24.08 -11.19
N ALA A 138 12.69 -23.48 -12.37
CA ALA A 138 12.99 -24.11 -13.64
C ALA A 138 14.51 -24.31 -13.84
N GLU A 139 15.33 -23.33 -13.46
CA GLU A 139 16.80 -23.43 -13.50
C GLU A 139 17.33 -24.53 -12.58
N ILE A 140 16.79 -24.66 -11.36
CA ILE A 140 17.18 -25.72 -10.42
C ILE A 140 16.87 -27.11 -10.97
N GLU A 141 15.69 -27.30 -11.57
CA GLU A 141 15.33 -28.60 -12.16
C GLU A 141 16.19 -28.94 -13.37
N LEU A 142 16.53 -27.96 -14.21
CA LEU A 142 17.47 -28.14 -15.32
C LEU A 142 18.86 -28.52 -14.81
N ALA A 143 19.38 -27.80 -13.82
CA ALA A 143 20.69 -28.08 -13.23
C ALA A 143 20.74 -29.47 -12.54
N ARG A 144 19.64 -29.91 -11.92
CA ARG A 144 19.52 -31.26 -11.35
C ARG A 144 19.57 -32.33 -12.43
N ALA A 145 18.84 -32.15 -13.53
CA ALA A 145 18.88 -33.08 -14.66
C ALA A 145 20.28 -33.17 -15.28
N GLU A 146 20.97 -32.04 -15.45
CA GLU A 146 22.35 -32.00 -15.95
C GLU A 146 23.32 -32.69 -14.99
N ARG A 147 23.22 -32.43 -13.67
CA ARG A 147 24.02 -33.10 -12.66
C ARG A 147 23.84 -34.61 -12.72
N ASP A 148 22.60 -35.10 -12.79
CA ASP A 148 22.32 -36.53 -12.78
C ASP A 148 22.83 -37.20 -14.07
N ALA A 149 22.72 -36.52 -15.22
CA ALA A 149 23.29 -37.00 -16.48
C ALA A 149 24.83 -37.05 -16.43
N LEU A 150 25.48 -36.05 -15.84
CA LEU A 150 26.93 -36.01 -15.67
C LEU A 150 27.42 -37.05 -14.67
N ALA A 151 26.71 -37.23 -13.56
CA ALA A 151 27.02 -38.26 -12.55
C ALA A 151 26.95 -39.66 -13.18
N HIS A 152 25.89 -39.96 -13.91
CA HIS A 152 25.76 -41.23 -14.64
C HIS A 152 26.90 -41.43 -15.66
N ARG A 153 27.27 -40.38 -16.40
CA ARG A 153 28.39 -40.46 -17.35
C ARG A 153 29.72 -40.72 -16.64
N LEU A 154 29.95 -40.09 -15.48
CA LEU A 154 31.16 -40.30 -14.69
C LEU A 154 31.22 -41.74 -14.17
N GLU A 155 30.12 -42.27 -13.63
CA GLU A 155 30.03 -43.67 -13.18
C GLU A 155 30.37 -44.66 -14.31
N LEU A 156 29.85 -44.44 -15.51
CA LEU A 156 30.18 -45.26 -16.68
C LEU A 156 31.68 -45.19 -17.04
N GLN A 157 32.27 -43.99 -16.99
CA GLN A 157 33.69 -43.79 -17.29
C GLN A 157 34.59 -44.44 -16.24
N GLU A 158 34.26 -44.29 -14.96
CA GLU A 158 34.99 -44.91 -13.86
C GLU A 158 34.92 -46.44 -13.95
N ALA A 159 33.74 -47.00 -14.22
CA ALA A 159 33.59 -48.45 -14.41
C ALA A 159 34.37 -48.97 -15.62
N GLY A 160 34.34 -48.27 -16.76
CA GLY A 160 35.16 -48.60 -17.92
C GLY A 160 36.66 -48.57 -17.60
N ALA A 161 37.12 -47.56 -16.87
CA ALA A 161 38.51 -47.44 -16.43
C ALA A 161 38.93 -48.56 -15.45
N MET A 162 38.07 -48.93 -14.51
CA MET A 162 38.31 -50.07 -13.61
C MET A 162 38.46 -51.37 -14.38
N MET A 163 37.61 -51.58 -15.39
CA MET A 163 37.66 -52.78 -16.24
C MET A 163 38.97 -52.85 -17.03
N VAL A 164 39.45 -51.74 -17.60
CA VAL A 164 40.73 -51.69 -18.34
C VAL A 164 41.91 -52.13 -17.47
N ASN A 165 41.92 -51.71 -16.21
CA ASN A 165 43.05 -51.98 -15.32
C ASN A 165 43.06 -53.43 -14.79
N ASN A 166 41.92 -54.13 -14.82
CA ASN A 166 41.75 -55.45 -14.21
C ASN A 166 41.29 -56.54 -15.22
N ALA A 167 41.32 -56.27 -16.53
CA ALA A 167 40.90 -57.25 -17.54
C ALA A 167 42.00 -58.27 -17.86
N GLU A 168 41.71 -59.53 -17.57
CA GLU A 168 42.50 -60.69 -17.96
C GLU A 168 41.86 -61.35 -19.19
N VAL A 169 42.61 -61.48 -20.30
CA VAL A 169 42.13 -62.11 -21.53
C VAL A 169 43.05 -63.26 -21.93
N ASP A 170 42.50 -64.47 -21.91
CA ASP A 170 43.21 -65.70 -22.20
C ASP A 170 42.65 -66.39 -23.44
N ALA A 171 43.54 -66.72 -24.37
CA ALA A 171 43.23 -67.60 -25.50
C ALA A 171 43.61 -69.04 -25.16
N LEU A 172 42.63 -69.95 -25.12
CA LEU A 172 42.79 -71.31 -24.61
C LEU A 172 42.62 -72.39 -25.69
N MET A 173 43.43 -73.44 -25.57
CA MET A 173 43.27 -74.68 -26.34
C MET A 173 42.17 -75.56 -25.72
N GLY A 174 41.00 -75.65 -26.37
CA GLY A 174 39.76 -76.21 -25.82
C GLY A 174 39.88 -77.38 -24.82
N ARG A 175 40.45 -78.53 -25.22
CA ARG A 175 40.45 -79.73 -24.34
C ARG A 175 41.51 -79.71 -23.23
N ARG A 176 42.58 -78.93 -23.40
CA ARG A 176 43.71 -78.90 -22.45
C ARG A 176 43.77 -77.60 -21.63
N ARG A 177 42.90 -76.62 -21.94
CA ARG A 177 42.86 -75.26 -21.35
C ARG A 177 44.25 -74.64 -21.18
N LYS A 178 45.16 -74.92 -22.11
CA LYS A 178 46.50 -74.35 -22.13
C LYS A 178 46.46 -73.05 -22.93
N LEU A 179 47.11 -72.02 -22.42
CA LEU A 179 47.31 -70.75 -23.10
C LEU A 179 47.93 -70.97 -24.49
N THR A 180 47.39 -70.29 -25.48
CA THR A 180 47.93 -70.32 -26.84
C THR A 180 47.75 -68.98 -27.53
N VAL A 181 48.80 -68.54 -28.20
CA VAL A 181 48.74 -67.39 -29.11
C VAL A 181 48.40 -67.81 -30.54
N LYS A 182 48.30 -69.12 -30.84
CA LYS A 182 48.08 -69.62 -32.20
C LYS A 182 46.58 -69.66 -32.50
N ALA A 183 46.12 -68.82 -33.43
CA ALA A 183 44.70 -68.67 -33.75
C ALA A 183 44.01 -70.00 -34.08
N ARG A 184 44.67 -70.81 -34.93
CA ARG A 184 44.14 -72.13 -35.35
C ARG A 184 44.01 -73.14 -34.21
N ARG A 185 44.66 -72.91 -33.06
CA ARG A 185 44.63 -73.77 -31.88
C ARG A 185 43.72 -73.22 -30.77
N THR A 186 43.39 -71.94 -30.81
CA THR A 186 42.42 -71.31 -29.93
C THR A 186 41.03 -71.85 -30.25
N ARG A 187 40.34 -72.37 -29.22
CA ARG A 187 38.94 -72.82 -29.31
C ARG A 187 38.04 -72.13 -28.27
N GLU A 188 38.65 -71.49 -27.29
CA GLU A 188 37.97 -70.80 -26.21
C GLU A 188 38.72 -69.50 -25.93
N VAL A 189 37.99 -68.41 -25.82
CA VAL A 189 38.49 -67.13 -25.30
C VAL A 189 37.85 -66.94 -23.93
N HIS A 190 38.69 -66.82 -22.91
CA HIS A 190 38.29 -66.53 -21.55
C HIS A 190 38.63 -65.08 -21.25
N MET A 191 37.70 -64.34 -20.69
CA MET A 191 37.91 -62.96 -20.28
C MET A 191 37.35 -62.78 -18.88
N ALA A 192 38.13 -62.21 -17.98
CA ALA A 192 37.73 -61.95 -16.61
C ALA A 192 38.05 -60.51 -16.26
N PHE A 193 37.12 -59.81 -15.62
CA PHE A 193 37.34 -58.46 -15.11
C PHE A 193 36.40 -58.18 -13.95
N ASP A 194 36.79 -57.20 -13.14
CA ASP A 194 36.01 -56.77 -11.98
C ASP A 194 35.19 -55.54 -12.34
N LEU A 195 33.89 -55.57 -12.04
CA LEU A 195 32.98 -54.42 -12.20
C LEU A 195 32.24 -54.12 -10.90
N PRO A 196 31.72 -52.90 -10.74
CA PRO A 196 30.72 -52.63 -9.71
C PRO A 196 29.48 -53.52 -9.89
N VAL A 197 28.93 -54.03 -8.78
CA VAL A 197 27.76 -54.95 -8.77
C VAL A 197 26.59 -54.40 -9.59
N ALA A 198 26.35 -53.07 -9.52
CA ALA A 198 25.26 -52.41 -10.24
C ALA A 198 25.35 -52.59 -11.77
N MET A 199 26.56 -52.78 -12.31
CA MET A 199 26.81 -52.88 -13.75
C MET A 199 27.04 -54.32 -14.22
N ALA A 200 27.37 -55.25 -13.30
CA ALA A 200 27.71 -56.63 -13.61
C ALA A 200 26.55 -57.42 -14.23
N GLY A 201 25.31 -57.20 -13.76
CA GLY A 201 24.13 -57.97 -14.21
C GLY A 201 23.71 -57.76 -15.66
N GLY A 202 24.18 -56.71 -16.33
CA GLY A 202 23.81 -56.35 -17.71
C GLY A 202 24.91 -56.58 -18.75
N VAL A 203 26.03 -57.19 -18.35
CA VAL A 203 27.22 -57.29 -19.20
C VAL A 203 26.99 -58.27 -20.34
N ASN A 204 27.23 -57.79 -21.55
CA ASN A 204 27.32 -58.59 -22.76
C ASN A 204 28.61 -58.27 -23.49
N TYR A 205 29.01 -59.14 -24.41
CA TYR A 205 30.16 -58.88 -25.25
C TYR A 205 29.96 -59.42 -26.66
N ARG A 206 30.65 -58.81 -27.61
CA ARG A 206 30.72 -59.24 -29.00
C ARG A 206 32.16 -59.34 -29.43
N ILE A 207 32.48 -60.39 -30.19
CA ILE A 207 33.82 -60.58 -30.73
C ILE A 207 33.75 -60.40 -32.24
N PHE A 208 34.56 -59.49 -32.77
CA PHE A 208 34.74 -59.26 -34.18
C PHE A 208 36.06 -59.87 -34.65
N ALA A 209 35.98 -60.62 -35.74
CA ALA A 209 37.12 -61.17 -36.45
C ALA A 209 37.97 -60.06 -37.10
N PRO A 210 39.20 -60.37 -37.54
CA PRO A 210 40.09 -59.41 -38.20
C PRO A 210 39.52 -58.82 -39.50
N ASP A 211 38.56 -59.51 -40.12
CA ASP A 211 37.82 -59.03 -41.30
C ASP A 211 36.61 -58.14 -40.95
N GLY A 212 36.37 -57.89 -39.66
CA GLY A 212 35.27 -57.07 -39.15
C GLY A 212 33.96 -57.83 -39.00
N THR A 213 33.90 -59.12 -39.32
CA THR A 213 32.69 -59.93 -39.13
C THR A 213 32.52 -60.36 -37.67
N GLU A 214 31.29 -60.35 -37.16
CA GLU A 214 31.02 -60.90 -35.83
C GLU A 214 31.27 -62.41 -35.83
N CYS A 215 32.09 -62.88 -34.88
CA CYS A 215 32.39 -64.30 -34.75
C CYS A 215 31.14 -65.04 -34.25
N PRO A 216 30.58 -65.99 -35.01
CA PRO A 216 29.49 -66.82 -34.52
C PRO A 216 30.03 -67.76 -33.43
N GLY A 217 29.56 -67.57 -32.20
CA GLY A 217 29.90 -68.41 -31.05
C GLY A 217 28.70 -69.18 -30.53
N VAL A 218 28.98 -70.23 -29.78
CA VAL A 218 27.99 -70.79 -28.84
C VAL A 218 27.77 -69.73 -27.77
N GLU A 219 26.51 -69.54 -27.33
CA GLU A 219 26.11 -68.48 -26.41
C GLU A 219 27.15 -68.19 -25.33
N PRO A 220 27.51 -66.92 -25.12
CA PRO A 220 28.50 -66.53 -24.13
C PRO A 220 28.06 -67.01 -22.74
N VAL A 221 28.87 -67.84 -22.10
CA VAL A 221 28.61 -68.21 -20.70
C VAL A 221 29.19 -67.12 -19.83
N VAL A 222 28.31 -66.41 -19.12
CA VAL A 222 28.65 -65.39 -18.12
C VAL A 222 28.55 -66.05 -16.75
N ALA A 223 29.66 -66.04 -16.01
CA ALA A 223 29.69 -66.45 -14.62
C ALA A 223 30.04 -65.24 -13.75
N HIS A 224 29.37 -65.17 -12.61
CA HIS A 224 29.42 -64.05 -11.69
C HIS A 224 30.00 -64.53 -10.36
N THR A 225 31.12 -63.95 -9.95
CA THR A 225 31.75 -64.24 -8.66
C THR A 225 31.79 -62.97 -7.83
N SER A 226 30.95 -62.88 -6.80
CA SER A 226 30.97 -61.76 -5.85
C SER A 226 32.28 -61.79 -5.07
N ILE A 227 33.06 -60.70 -5.15
CA ILE A 227 34.26 -60.53 -4.33
C ILE A 227 33.85 -59.71 -3.11
N PRO A 228 33.83 -60.28 -1.89
CA PRO A 228 33.49 -59.51 -0.70
C PRO A 228 34.56 -58.43 -0.48
N ALA A 229 34.12 -57.23 -0.06
CA ALA A 229 34.96 -56.04 0.11
C ALA A 229 36.20 -56.23 1.00
N ASN A 230 36.23 -57.30 1.80
CA ASN A 230 37.26 -57.59 2.79
C ASN A 230 38.34 -58.58 2.27
N ALA A 231 38.24 -59.07 1.03
CA ALA A 231 39.07 -60.17 0.52
C ALA A 231 40.32 -59.74 -0.28
N THR A 232 40.52 -58.44 -0.53
CA THR A 232 41.66 -57.94 -1.31
C THR A 232 42.56 -57.03 -0.48
N ALA A 233 43.83 -57.41 -0.35
CA ALA A 233 44.87 -56.51 0.12
C ALA A 233 45.14 -55.43 -0.95
N SER A 234 44.41 -54.33 -0.89
CA SER A 234 44.61 -53.19 -1.80
C SER A 234 45.66 -52.23 -1.22
N ALA A 235 46.79 -52.08 -1.90
CA ALA A 235 47.71 -50.98 -1.66
C ALA A 235 47.14 -49.71 -2.30
N GLY A 236 46.53 -48.86 -1.48
CA GLY A 236 46.34 -47.42 -1.72
C GLY A 236 45.77 -46.99 -3.07
N LEU A 237 44.46 -47.08 -3.25
CA LEU A 237 43.70 -46.12 -4.05
C LEU A 237 42.37 -45.87 -3.30
N SER A 238 42.23 -44.69 -2.69
CA SER A 238 40.98 -44.32 -2.02
C SER A 238 39.89 -44.12 -3.08
N GLY A 239 38.86 -44.97 -3.10
CA GLY A 239 37.73 -44.81 -4.01
C GLY A 239 37.15 -46.09 -4.61
N MET A 240 37.56 -47.29 -4.17
CA MET A 240 36.92 -48.52 -4.68
C MET A 240 35.45 -48.59 -4.20
N PRO A 241 34.48 -48.86 -5.10
CA PRO A 241 33.08 -49.07 -4.74
C PRO A 241 32.94 -50.24 -3.76
N SER A 242 31.95 -50.16 -2.86
CA SER A 242 31.80 -51.01 -1.67
C SER A 242 31.50 -52.49 -1.96
N ALA A 243 31.30 -52.88 -3.23
CA ALA A 243 31.25 -54.26 -3.67
C ALA A 243 31.65 -54.34 -5.16
N THR A 244 32.58 -55.23 -5.47
CA THR A 244 32.95 -55.56 -6.85
C THR A 244 32.56 -57.01 -7.15
N GLU A 245 32.21 -57.25 -8.40
CA GLU A 245 31.82 -58.54 -8.91
C GLU A 245 32.74 -58.89 -10.07
N ARG A 246 33.39 -60.06 -9.98
CA ARG A 246 34.20 -60.59 -11.07
C ARG A 246 33.28 -61.25 -12.06
N VAL A 247 33.32 -60.74 -13.29
CA VAL A 247 32.58 -61.27 -14.42
C VAL A 247 33.53 -62.14 -15.24
N ASP A 248 33.28 -63.44 -15.26
CA ASP A 248 34.01 -64.41 -16.08
C ASP A 248 33.21 -64.73 -17.34
N LEU A 249 33.73 -64.29 -18.48
CA LEU A 249 33.16 -64.48 -19.81
C LEU A 249 33.89 -65.60 -20.54
N ARG A 250 33.13 -66.59 -21.02
CA ARG A 250 33.64 -67.70 -21.81
C ARG A 250 33.01 -67.75 -23.17
N PHE A 251 33.84 -67.59 -24.20
CA PHE A 251 33.43 -67.68 -25.59
C PHE A 251 34.01 -68.94 -26.22
N LYS A 252 33.15 -69.88 -26.62
CA LYS A 252 33.57 -71.06 -27.37
C LYS A 252 33.36 -70.82 -28.85
N THR A 253 34.43 -70.92 -29.62
CA THR A 253 34.38 -70.74 -31.08
C THR A 253 33.84 -72.01 -31.72
N GLY A 254 32.84 -71.90 -32.59
CA GLY A 254 32.38 -73.04 -33.39
C GLY A 254 33.45 -73.51 -34.37
N ASP A 255 34.13 -72.55 -34.98
CA ASP A 255 35.21 -72.77 -35.95
C ASP A 255 36.59 -72.38 -35.41
N ARG A 256 37.64 -72.73 -36.17
CA ARG A 256 39.02 -72.31 -35.87
C ARG A 256 39.19 -70.82 -36.14
N LEU A 257 39.76 -70.09 -35.19
CA LEU A 257 40.08 -68.68 -35.39
C LEU A 257 41.18 -68.48 -36.44
N ARG A 258 41.05 -67.41 -37.21
CA ARG A 258 42.05 -66.92 -38.18
C ARG A 258 43.11 -66.07 -37.48
N PRO A 259 44.38 -66.09 -37.92
CA PRO A 259 45.38 -65.14 -37.44
C PRO A 259 44.95 -63.68 -37.67
N GLY A 260 45.24 -62.80 -36.73
CA GLY A 260 44.93 -61.37 -36.81
C GLY A 260 44.53 -60.75 -35.46
N SER A 261 44.07 -59.49 -35.52
CA SER A 261 43.59 -58.74 -34.36
C SER A 261 42.07 -58.84 -34.26
N TYR A 262 41.58 -59.43 -33.18
CA TYR A 262 40.17 -59.52 -32.85
C TYR A 262 39.78 -58.35 -31.95
N ARG A 263 38.58 -57.81 -32.17
CA ARG A 263 38.01 -56.75 -31.35
C ARG A 263 36.93 -57.33 -30.45
N ILE A 264 37.09 -57.20 -29.15
CA ILE A 264 36.12 -57.64 -28.14
C ILE A 264 35.45 -56.38 -27.59
N GLU A 265 34.19 -56.16 -27.96
CA GLU A 265 33.38 -55.07 -27.43
C GLU A 265 32.63 -55.57 -26.21
N VAL A 266 32.85 -54.94 -25.05
CA VAL A 266 32.16 -55.24 -23.80
C VAL A 266 31.16 -54.12 -23.53
N ARG A 267 29.91 -54.47 -23.26
CA ARG A 267 28.81 -53.52 -23.06
C ARG A 267 28.02 -53.89 -21.82
N SER A 268 27.41 -52.92 -21.16
CA SER A 268 26.39 -53.15 -20.14
C SER A 268 25.08 -52.54 -20.62
N GLY A 269 24.09 -53.39 -20.91
CA GLY A 269 22.85 -52.95 -21.54
C GLY A 269 23.08 -52.30 -22.91
N LYS A 270 22.81 -50.99 -23.03
CA LYS A 270 22.99 -50.21 -24.27
C LYS A 270 24.36 -49.56 -24.37
N ASP A 271 25.06 -49.38 -23.25
CA ASP A 271 26.28 -48.59 -23.17
C ASP A 271 27.51 -49.46 -23.41
N GLU A 272 28.45 -48.96 -24.22
CA GLU A 272 29.75 -49.60 -24.42
C GLU A 272 30.66 -49.28 -23.25
N LEU A 273 31.15 -50.32 -22.56
CA LEU A 273 32.09 -50.16 -21.45
C LEU A 273 33.51 -49.98 -21.97
N GLN A 274 33.92 -50.88 -22.87
CA GLN A 274 35.27 -50.88 -23.41
C GLN A 274 35.38 -51.77 -24.65
N THR A 275 36.37 -51.44 -25.47
CA THR A 275 36.88 -52.30 -26.53
C THR A 275 38.25 -52.86 -26.15
N ILE A 276 38.42 -54.19 -26.19
CA ILE A 276 39.68 -54.90 -25.96
C ILE A 276 40.17 -55.51 -27.28
N ARG A 277 41.48 -55.55 -27.50
CA ARG A 277 42.09 -56.17 -28.69
C ARG A 277 42.83 -57.45 -28.34
N LEU A 278 42.46 -58.55 -28.97
CA LEU A 278 43.14 -59.85 -28.83
C LEU A 278 43.90 -60.18 -30.12
N ASN A 279 45.24 -60.27 -30.03
CA ASN A 279 46.09 -60.58 -31.17
C ASN A 279 46.45 -62.07 -31.20
N LEU A 280 46.07 -62.78 -32.27
CA LEU A 280 46.39 -64.19 -32.47
C LEU A 280 47.27 -64.38 -33.71
N ARG A 281 48.28 -65.26 -33.59
CA ARG A 281 49.26 -65.60 -34.64
C ARG A 281 48.91 -66.87 -35.42
#